data_AF-A0AAJ0PS71-F1
#
_entry.id   AF-A0AAJ0PS71-F1
#
_cell.length_a   1.000
_cell.length_b   1.000
_cell.length_c   1.000
_cell.angle_alpha   90.00
_cell.angle_beta   90.00
_cell.angle_gamma   90.00
#
_symmetry.space_group_name_H-M   'P 1'
#
loop_
_entity.id
_entity.type
_entity.pdbx_description
1 polymer ?
#
loop_
_entity_poly.entity_id
_entity_poly.type
_entity_poly.pdbx_seq_one_letter_code
_entity_poly.pdbx_strand_id
1 'polypeptide(L)'
;MLNRIDPAAAQASAAATPAGAGAASAQPVQRIVPPQSAHELAQRELADAPLDFGGAPLEAAGVSGESFAETLEDIGFAIGARFREPRRGAADGRPDRPRARSMLHQLIKQIGAVSAAELAELRERIPGVDELDDAADAMRDAGFNAGEIALLLGAMLEEGKLSGMRRKRAEDALAAILDGDEWALQLFARLEFGVAGRAGLSELRRLYQRAAARQKRLTEWFDEFRRLRDRRRKLKTLIRALAFELSAQGPAMDAHLAAVITDLKRILQFLGVEDHCARAADALNAPGVDADVLLQSLVECVEQSWISAGWLAERTGAAIRDDAFRYRYAKAMQELVKLLPVDCYEDAGQRDAILGAFAEHLEALADAGL
;
A
#
# COMPACT_ATOMS: atom_id res chain seq x y z
N MET A 1 -46.28 48.55 18.14
CA MET A 1 -46.73 49.27 16.94
C MET A 1 -46.44 50.74 17.14
N LEU A 2 -45.73 51.35 16.17
CA LEU A 2 -45.54 52.80 15.97
C LEU A 2 -44.73 53.50 17.08
N ASN A 3 -43.78 54.41 16.86
CA ASN A 3 -43.06 55.01 15.75
C ASN A 3 -42.15 56.06 16.48
N ARG A 4 -40.86 56.27 16.25
CA ARG A 4 -40.13 56.70 15.04
C ARG A 4 -39.41 58.03 15.38
N ILE A 5 -38.30 58.27 14.69
CA ILE A 5 -37.67 59.58 14.39
C ILE A 5 -36.64 60.12 15.39
N ASP A 6 -35.36 59.85 15.08
CA ASP A 6 -34.24 60.81 15.16
C ASP A 6 -34.43 61.88 14.06
N PRO A 7 -33.96 63.14 14.21
CA PRO A 7 -32.59 63.44 13.74
C PRO A 7 -31.88 64.70 14.31
N ALA A 8 -30.55 64.75 14.03
CA ALA A 8 -29.74 65.93 13.64
C ALA A 8 -29.53 67.06 14.69
N ALA A 9 -28.46 67.85 14.72
CA ALA A 9 -27.15 67.91 14.08
C ALA A 9 -26.38 69.09 14.73
N ALA A 10 -25.07 69.14 14.48
CA ALA A 10 -24.26 70.34 14.24
C ALA A 10 -23.70 71.18 15.42
N GLN A 11 -22.36 71.15 15.47
CA GLN A 11 -21.41 72.29 15.37
C GLN A 11 -21.15 73.26 16.56
N ALA A 12 -19.91 73.13 17.06
CA ALA A 12 -18.83 74.15 17.14
C ALA A 12 -18.94 75.40 18.05
N SER A 13 -18.00 75.50 19.01
CA SER A 13 -17.25 76.70 19.43
C SER A 13 -16.24 76.29 20.51
N ALA A 14 -14.91 76.38 20.37
CA ALA A 14 -14.00 77.53 20.18
C ALA A 14 -13.68 78.32 21.48
N ALA A 15 -12.37 78.59 21.65
CA ALA A 15 -11.68 79.51 22.60
C ALA A 15 -11.48 78.97 24.05
N ALA A 16 -10.36 79.15 24.75
CA ALA A 16 -9.14 79.95 24.56
C ALA A 16 -7.98 79.43 25.46
N THR A 17 -6.74 79.49 24.96
CA THR A 17 -5.46 79.59 25.71
C THR A 17 -5.32 81.01 26.32
N PRO A 18 -4.35 81.37 27.20
CA PRO A 18 -2.91 81.01 27.23
C PRO A 18 -2.43 80.73 28.69
N ALA A 19 -1.18 80.60 29.13
CA ALA A 19 0.18 80.86 28.64
C ALA A 19 1.14 80.02 29.52
N GLY A 20 2.30 79.62 29.00
CA GLY A 20 3.36 78.98 29.79
C GLY A 20 4.50 78.50 28.91
N ALA A 21 5.30 79.43 28.41
CA ALA A 21 6.47 79.16 27.60
C ALA A 21 7.59 78.49 28.41
N GLY A 22 8.11 77.38 27.89
CA GLY A 22 9.34 76.74 28.33
C GLY A 22 9.89 75.91 27.17
N ALA A 23 10.83 76.49 26.42
CA ALA A 23 11.46 75.87 25.28
C ALA A 23 12.52 74.85 25.72
N ALA A 24 12.41 73.60 25.25
CA ALA A 24 13.56 72.70 25.09
C ALA A 24 13.23 71.54 24.13
N SER A 25 14.03 71.43 23.07
CA SER A 25 14.36 70.21 22.31
C SER A 25 13.20 69.29 21.84
N ALA A 26 12.82 69.47 20.57
CA ALA A 26 12.16 68.45 19.78
C ALA A 26 13.09 67.22 19.63
N GLN A 27 12.79 66.15 20.35
CA GLN A 27 13.29 64.81 20.07
C GLN A 27 12.25 64.07 19.22
N PRO A 28 12.66 63.37 18.14
CA PRO A 28 11.73 62.57 17.36
C PRO A 28 11.16 61.46 18.25
N VAL A 29 9.85 61.32 18.20
CA VAL A 29 9.09 60.20 18.80
C VAL A 29 9.85 58.92 18.49
N GLN A 30 10.47 58.33 19.53
CA GLN A 30 11.04 57.00 19.42
C GLN A 30 9.92 56.09 18.99
N ARG A 31 9.98 55.68 17.72
CA ARG A 31 9.21 54.57 17.20
C ARG A 31 9.65 53.38 18.03
N ILE A 32 8.85 53.03 19.03
CA ILE A 32 9.00 51.77 19.76
C ILE A 32 8.76 50.71 18.68
N VAL A 33 9.84 50.21 18.11
CA VAL A 33 9.84 48.98 17.31
C VAL A 33 9.36 47.91 18.30
N PRO A 34 8.24 47.22 18.05
CA PRO A 34 7.86 46.13 18.92
C PRO A 34 9.04 45.14 18.91
N PRO A 35 9.43 44.56 20.06
CA PRO A 35 10.25 43.36 20.02
C PRO A 35 9.58 42.38 19.06
N GLN A 36 10.37 41.84 18.12
CA GLN A 36 9.99 40.87 17.08
C GLN A 36 8.66 40.20 17.41
N SER A 37 7.63 40.45 16.58
CA SER A 37 6.27 40.09 16.95
C SER A 37 6.23 38.61 17.32
N ALA A 38 5.53 38.27 18.41
CA ALA A 38 5.38 36.87 18.84
C ALA A 38 4.85 35.96 17.70
N HIS A 39 4.22 36.56 16.68
CA HIS A 39 3.80 35.94 15.45
C HIS A 39 4.95 35.59 14.50
N GLU A 40 5.94 36.47 14.28
CA GLU A 40 7.14 36.15 13.48
C GLU A 40 8.03 35.12 14.19
N LEU A 41 8.13 35.19 15.52
CA LEU A 41 8.84 34.19 16.32
C LEU A 41 8.12 32.84 16.26
N ALA A 42 6.78 32.82 16.35
CA ALA A 42 5.99 31.61 16.16
C ALA A 42 6.05 31.05 14.73
N GLN A 43 6.13 31.91 13.70
CA GLN A 43 6.29 31.47 12.31
C GLN A 43 7.68 30.88 12.05
N ARG A 44 8.72 31.44 12.66
CA ARG A 44 10.09 30.94 12.56
C ARG A 44 10.27 29.63 13.34
N GLU A 45 9.69 29.54 14.54
CA GLU A 45 9.63 28.30 15.32
C GLU A 45 8.77 27.21 14.66
N LEU A 46 7.70 27.55 13.93
CA LEU A 46 6.95 26.57 13.11
C LEU A 46 7.69 26.17 11.83
N ALA A 47 8.54 27.05 11.29
CA ALA A 47 9.35 26.77 10.11
C ALA A 47 10.58 25.91 10.45
N ASP A 48 11.18 26.12 11.63
CA ASP A 48 12.31 25.37 12.17
C ASP A 48 11.90 24.19 13.07
N ALA A 49 10.59 23.98 13.29
CA ALA A 49 10.11 22.82 14.02
C ALA A 49 10.55 21.54 13.29
N PRO A 50 11.35 20.66 13.91
CA PRO A 50 11.63 19.37 13.33
C PRO A 50 10.29 18.66 13.13
N LEU A 51 10.02 18.21 11.90
CA LEU A 51 9.02 17.19 11.62
C LEU A 51 9.50 15.91 12.33
N ASP A 52 9.34 15.87 13.65
CA ASP A 52 9.75 14.76 14.48
C ASP A 52 8.74 13.62 14.31
N PHE A 53 8.98 12.82 13.27
CA PHE A 53 8.32 11.53 13.10
C PHE A 53 8.92 10.45 14.02
N GLY A 54 9.94 10.78 14.82
CA GLY A 54 10.78 9.84 15.58
C GLY A 54 10.27 9.50 16.99
N GLY A 55 9.18 10.11 17.46
CA GLY A 55 8.64 9.88 18.81
C GLY A 55 7.64 8.73 18.93
N ALA A 56 7.20 8.11 17.83
CA ALA A 56 6.26 7.01 17.88
C ALA A 56 7.00 5.66 17.76
N PRO A 57 6.79 4.70 18.68
CA PRO A 57 7.26 3.34 18.48
C PRO A 57 6.75 2.82 17.12
N LEU A 58 7.60 2.13 16.38
CA LEU A 58 7.26 1.40 15.14
C LEU A 58 6.30 0.22 15.38
N GLU A 59 5.60 0.21 16.51
CA GLU A 59 4.75 -0.87 16.95
C GLU A 59 3.27 -0.48 16.90
N ALA A 60 2.53 -1.35 16.20
CA ALA A 60 1.08 -1.45 16.17
C ALA A 60 0.32 -0.55 15.18
N ALA A 61 0.56 -0.80 13.88
CA ALA A 61 -0.53 -1.05 12.94
C ALA A 61 -0.62 -2.54 12.60
N GLY A 62 -0.93 -3.34 13.62
CA GLY A 62 -1.79 -4.52 13.52
C GLY A 62 -1.29 -5.74 12.73
N VAL A 63 -0.74 -6.68 13.49
CA VAL A 63 -1.01 -8.14 13.39
C VAL A 63 -0.33 -8.91 12.23
N SER A 64 0.57 -9.82 12.62
CA SER A 64 1.10 -10.95 11.83
C SER A 64 2.19 -10.65 10.79
N GLY A 65 3.12 -9.74 11.08
CA GLY A 65 4.35 -9.61 10.29
C GLY A 65 5.30 -10.78 10.51
N GLU A 66 5.53 -11.17 11.76
CA GLU A 66 6.51 -12.21 12.11
C GLU A 66 6.06 -13.61 11.68
N SER A 67 4.80 -13.99 11.93
CA SER A 67 4.28 -15.31 11.51
C SER A 67 4.12 -15.47 9.98
N PHE A 68 3.90 -14.36 9.25
CA PHE A 68 3.65 -14.39 7.81
C PHE A 68 4.92 -14.18 6.97
N ALA A 69 5.90 -13.42 7.49
CA ALA A 69 7.26 -13.39 6.97
C ALA A 69 7.95 -14.74 7.20
N GLU A 70 7.75 -15.39 8.35
CA GLU A 70 8.23 -16.75 8.64
C GLU A 70 7.62 -17.78 7.66
N THR A 71 6.32 -17.68 7.34
CA THR A 71 5.66 -18.55 6.34
C THR A 71 6.18 -18.31 4.90
N LEU A 72 6.63 -17.09 4.59
CA LEU A 72 7.19 -16.73 3.27
C LEU A 72 8.71 -17.00 3.18
N GLU A 73 9.45 -16.89 4.29
CA GLU A 73 10.83 -17.33 4.42
C GLU A 73 10.92 -18.86 4.36
N ASP A 74 9.95 -19.59 4.93
CA ASP A 74 9.81 -21.04 4.77
C ASP A 74 9.63 -21.44 3.29
N ILE A 75 8.92 -20.61 2.52
CA ILE A 75 8.79 -20.79 1.07
C ILE A 75 10.15 -20.54 0.38
N GLY A 76 10.92 -19.53 0.80
CA GLY A 76 12.28 -19.26 0.30
C GLY A 76 13.32 -20.36 0.66
N PHE A 77 13.26 -20.89 1.88
CA PHE A 77 14.17 -21.93 2.38
C PHE A 77 13.88 -23.31 1.79
N ALA A 78 12.60 -23.64 1.56
CA ALA A 78 12.22 -24.88 0.87
C ALA A 78 12.71 -24.94 -0.59
N ILE A 79 12.87 -23.77 -1.23
CA ILE A 79 13.35 -23.63 -2.61
C ILE A 79 14.87 -23.85 -2.71
N GLY A 80 15.66 -23.32 -1.77
CA GLY A 80 17.13 -23.41 -1.80
C GLY A 80 17.69 -24.80 -1.50
N ALA A 81 17.02 -25.59 -0.66
CA ALA A 81 17.57 -26.86 -0.16
C ALA A 81 17.30 -28.10 -1.05
N ARG A 82 16.29 -28.07 -1.94
CA ARG A 82 15.82 -29.27 -2.65
C ARG A 82 16.21 -29.38 -4.13
N PHE A 83 16.82 -28.35 -4.72
CA PHE A 83 17.13 -28.33 -6.16
C PHE A 83 18.59 -28.64 -6.54
N ARG A 84 19.36 -29.26 -5.63
CA ARG A 84 20.71 -29.76 -5.99
C ARG A 84 20.73 -31.14 -6.63
N GLU A 85 19.57 -31.72 -6.95
CA GLU A 85 19.50 -33.08 -7.51
C GLU A 85 19.15 -33.07 -9.01
N PRO A 86 20.09 -33.42 -9.91
CA PRO A 86 19.84 -33.42 -11.35
C PRO A 86 19.38 -34.81 -11.81
N ARG A 87 18.10 -35.01 -12.16
CA ARG A 87 17.67 -36.17 -12.98
C ARG A 87 16.51 -35.78 -13.90
N ARG A 88 16.73 -35.74 -15.22
CA ARG A 88 16.61 -36.84 -16.22
C ARG A 88 15.16 -37.27 -16.49
N GLY A 89 14.62 -36.71 -17.57
CA GLY A 89 13.80 -37.41 -18.59
C GLY A 89 12.35 -37.76 -18.26
N ALA A 90 11.41 -37.14 -18.97
CA ALA A 90 10.35 -37.84 -19.70
C ALA A 90 9.69 -36.88 -20.69
N ALA A 91 9.88 -37.15 -21.98
CA ALA A 91 9.07 -36.62 -23.06
C ALA A 91 7.78 -37.44 -23.11
N ASP A 92 6.67 -36.89 -22.62
CA ASP A 92 5.34 -37.38 -22.95
C ASP A 92 4.33 -36.25 -22.72
N GLY A 93 3.65 -35.81 -23.77
CA GLY A 93 2.74 -34.65 -23.79
C GLY A 93 1.41 -34.86 -23.04
N ARG A 94 1.45 -35.49 -21.86
CA ARG A 94 0.33 -35.49 -20.91
C ARG A 94 0.46 -34.22 -20.05
N PRO A 95 -0.65 -33.53 -19.73
CA PRO A 95 -0.59 -32.46 -18.74
C PRO A 95 0.06 -33.02 -17.48
N ASP A 96 1.03 -32.29 -16.94
CA ASP A 96 1.97 -32.72 -15.92
C ASP A 96 1.25 -33.26 -14.66
N ARG A 97 0.88 -34.54 -14.65
CA ARG A 97 0.32 -35.23 -13.48
C ARG A 97 1.14 -35.09 -12.19
N PRO A 98 2.48 -34.96 -12.23
CA PRO A 98 3.27 -34.65 -11.03
C PRO A 98 2.94 -33.26 -10.45
N ARG A 99 2.60 -32.29 -11.31
CA ARG A 99 2.32 -30.90 -10.95
C ARG A 99 0.96 -30.72 -10.30
N ALA A 100 -0.11 -31.27 -10.90
CA ALA A 100 -1.44 -31.26 -10.27
C ALA A 100 -1.41 -31.94 -8.89
N ARG A 101 -0.59 -33.00 -8.74
CA ARG A 101 -0.39 -33.70 -7.45
C ARG A 101 0.41 -32.90 -6.43
N SER A 102 1.50 -32.23 -6.82
CA SER A 102 2.25 -31.39 -5.89
C SER A 102 1.42 -30.17 -5.44
N MET A 103 0.69 -29.55 -6.36
CA MET A 103 -0.25 -28.46 -6.08
C MET A 103 -1.37 -28.91 -5.17
N LEU A 104 -1.97 -30.08 -5.43
CA LEU A 104 -2.97 -30.70 -4.59
C LEU A 104 -2.44 -30.90 -3.17
N HIS A 105 -1.25 -31.47 -3.01
CA HIS A 105 -0.64 -31.69 -1.70
C HIS A 105 -0.31 -30.36 -0.99
N GLN A 106 0.17 -29.35 -1.71
CA GLN A 106 0.47 -28.04 -1.16
C GLN A 106 -0.80 -27.30 -0.73
N LEU A 107 -1.85 -27.38 -1.54
CA LEU A 107 -3.18 -26.86 -1.24
C LEU A 107 -3.75 -27.55 0.01
N ILE A 108 -3.76 -28.88 0.07
CA ILE A 108 -4.20 -29.66 1.24
C ILE A 108 -3.44 -29.22 2.51
N LYS A 109 -2.11 -29.05 2.41
CA LYS A 109 -1.28 -28.58 3.54
C LYS A 109 -1.62 -27.13 3.94
N GLN A 110 -1.84 -26.24 2.99
CA GLN A 110 -2.19 -24.84 3.26
C GLN A 110 -3.61 -24.68 3.80
N ILE A 111 -4.54 -25.56 3.39
CA ILE A 111 -5.92 -25.59 3.88
C ILE A 111 -6.01 -26.01 5.35
N GLY A 112 -5.09 -26.86 5.82
CA GLY A 112 -4.99 -27.18 7.26
C GLY A 112 -4.76 -25.94 8.15
N ALA A 113 -4.32 -24.81 7.57
CA ALA A 113 -4.17 -23.53 8.25
C ALA A 113 -5.36 -22.57 8.06
N VAL A 114 -6.39 -22.96 7.30
CA VAL A 114 -7.60 -22.15 7.07
C VAL A 114 -8.48 -22.17 8.32
N SER A 115 -9.20 -21.07 8.56
CA SER A 115 -10.07 -20.97 9.73
C SER A 115 -11.19 -22.02 9.66
N ALA A 116 -11.39 -22.77 10.75
CA ALA A 116 -12.48 -23.75 10.85
C ALA A 116 -13.86 -23.10 10.60
N ALA A 117 -14.00 -21.80 10.90
CA ALA A 117 -15.20 -21.02 10.65
C ALA A 117 -15.50 -20.85 9.14
N GLU A 118 -14.50 -20.58 8.31
CA GLU A 118 -14.69 -20.45 6.85
C GLU A 118 -15.09 -21.78 6.20
N LEU A 119 -14.48 -22.88 6.65
CA LEU A 119 -14.86 -24.22 6.18
C LEU A 119 -16.26 -24.62 6.66
N ALA A 120 -16.63 -24.27 7.89
CA ALA A 120 -17.98 -24.51 8.41
C ALA A 120 -19.03 -23.74 7.59
N GLU A 121 -18.80 -22.47 7.28
CA GLU A 121 -19.69 -21.65 6.45
C GLU A 121 -19.90 -22.27 5.05
N LEU A 122 -18.84 -22.81 4.44
CA LEU A 122 -18.96 -23.51 3.16
C LEU A 122 -19.77 -24.79 3.27
N ARG A 123 -19.60 -25.57 4.35
CA ARG A 123 -20.39 -26.79 4.59
C ARG A 123 -21.85 -26.49 4.87
N GLU A 124 -22.18 -25.39 5.53
CA GLU A 124 -23.57 -25.01 5.81
C GLU A 124 -24.38 -24.73 4.54
N ARG A 125 -23.72 -24.30 3.45
CA ARG A 125 -24.38 -24.10 2.15
C ARG A 125 -24.85 -25.41 1.52
N ILE A 126 -24.23 -26.54 1.86
CA ILE A 126 -24.61 -27.88 1.39
C ILE A 126 -24.52 -28.85 2.58
N PRO A 127 -25.58 -28.94 3.40
CA PRO A 127 -25.60 -29.85 4.54
C PRO A 127 -25.34 -31.30 4.09
N GLY A 128 -24.40 -31.98 4.75
CA GLY A 128 -24.05 -33.37 4.42
C GLY A 128 -23.17 -33.53 3.17
N VAL A 129 -22.53 -32.47 2.68
CA VAL A 129 -21.65 -32.52 1.50
C VAL A 129 -20.57 -33.61 1.58
N ASP A 130 -20.08 -33.91 2.79
CA ASP A 130 -19.04 -34.93 3.04
C ASP A 130 -19.56 -36.37 2.80
N GLU A 131 -20.88 -36.57 2.78
CA GLU A 131 -21.54 -37.86 2.59
C GLU A 131 -21.90 -38.11 1.12
N LEU A 132 -21.92 -37.07 0.30
CA LEU A 132 -22.31 -37.15 -1.11
C LEU A 132 -21.27 -37.90 -1.95
N ASP A 133 -21.76 -38.73 -2.86
CA ASP A 133 -20.93 -39.50 -3.80
C ASP A 133 -20.28 -38.63 -4.88
N ASP A 134 -20.96 -37.55 -5.27
CA ASP A 134 -20.56 -36.60 -6.32
C ASP A 134 -20.54 -35.16 -5.76
N ALA A 135 -19.83 -34.97 -4.64
CA ALA A 135 -19.79 -33.71 -3.89
C ALA A 135 -19.40 -32.49 -4.76
N ALA A 136 -18.48 -32.65 -5.72
CA ALA A 136 -18.06 -31.56 -6.61
C ALA A 136 -19.17 -31.08 -7.56
N ASP A 137 -20.03 -32.00 -8.04
CA ASP A 137 -21.19 -31.64 -8.87
C ASP A 137 -22.21 -30.87 -8.02
N ALA A 138 -22.51 -31.37 -6.82
CA ALA A 138 -23.41 -30.70 -5.89
C ALA A 138 -22.93 -29.28 -5.52
N MET A 139 -21.62 -29.08 -5.33
CA MET A 139 -21.05 -27.76 -5.10
C MET A 139 -21.23 -26.81 -6.30
N ARG A 140 -21.04 -27.31 -7.52
CA ARG A 140 -21.28 -26.53 -8.74
C ARG A 140 -22.75 -26.12 -8.86
N ASP A 141 -23.67 -27.05 -8.59
CA ASP A 141 -25.11 -26.78 -8.62
C ASP A 141 -25.53 -25.75 -7.55
N ALA A 142 -24.86 -25.76 -6.39
CA ALA A 142 -25.02 -24.75 -5.34
C ALA A 142 -24.28 -23.42 -5.61
N GLY A 143 -23.72 -23.25 -6.82
CA GLY A 143 -23.08 -22.02 -7.27
C GLY A 143 -21.74 -21.72 -6.62
N PHE A 144 -21.00 -22.73 -6.18
CA PHE A 144 -19.63 -22.56 -5.70
C PHE A 144 -18.72 -22.22 -6.87
N ASN A 145 -17.75 -21.32 -6.62
CA ASN A 145 -16.69 -21.06 -7.58
C ASN A 145 -15.56 -22.10 -7.47
N ALA A 146 -14.64 -22.11 -8.44
CA ALA A 146 -13.58 -23.11 -8.52
C ALA A 146 -12.68 -23.11 -7.26
N GLY A 147 -12.37 -21.93 -6.71
CA GLY A 147 -11.60 -21.80 -5.48
C GLY A 147 -12.32 -22.33 -4.24
N GLU A 148 -13.63 -22.11 -4.13
CA GLU A 148 -14.46 -22.66 -3.03
C GLU A 148 -14.57 -24.18 -3.10
N ILE A 149 -14.74 -24.74 -4.31
CA ILE A 149 -14.76 -26.19 -4.52
C ILE A 149 -13.39 -26.78 -4.17
N ALA A 150 -12.30 -26.15 -4.62
CA ALA A 150 -10.95 -26.60 -4.31
C ALA A 150 -10.66 -26.58 -2.80
N LEU A 151 -11.12 -25.54 -2.11
CA LEU A 151 -11.01 -25.41 -0.66
C LEU A 151 -11.73 -26.55 0.08
N LEU A 152 -12.98 -26.82 -0.28
CA LEU A 152 -13.79 -27.81 0.41
C LEU A 152 -13.33 -29.25 0.08
N LEU A 153 -13.04 -29.56 -1.18
CA LEU A 153 -12.47 -30.87 -1.56
C LEU A 153 -11.10 -31.10 -0.92
N GLY A 154 -10.24 -30.07 -0.85
CA GLY A 154 -8.95 -30.15 -0.18
C GLY A 154 -9.08 -30.46 1.30
N ALA A 155 -10.02 -29.81 2.01
CA ALA A 155 -10.31 -30.11 3.41
C ALA A 155 -10.84 -31.54 3.61
N MET A 156 -11.77 -31.99 2.76
CA MET A 156 -12.31 -33.36 2.82
C MET A 156 -11.23 -34.43 2.62
N LEU A 157 -10.26 -34.17 1.74
CA LEU A 157 -9.13 -35.05 1.47
C LEU A 157 -8.11 -35.07 2.63
N GLU A 158 -7.91 -33.92 3.29
CA GLU A 158 -7.03 -33.77 4.47
C GLU A 158 -7.55 -34.57 5.66
N GLU A 159 -8.86 -34.49 5.93
CA GLU A 159 -9.49 -35.16 7.07
C GLU A 159 -9.44 -36.69 7.00
N GLY A 160 -9.14 -37.27 5.82
CA GLY A 160 -8.91 -38.70 5.64
C GLY A 160 -10.15 -39.59 5.81
N LYS A 161 -11.35 -39.03 5.96
CA LYS A 161 -12.61 -39.75 6.20
C LYS A 161 -13.23 -40.37 4.93
N LEU A 162 -12.77 -39.95 3.75
CA LEU A 162 -13.32 -40.40 2.46
C LEU A 162 -12.92 -41.85 2.13
N SER A 163 -13.90 -42.66 1.73
CA SER A 163 -13.68 -44.04 1.26
C SER A 163 -13.10 -44.07 -0.17
N GLY A 164 -12.42 -45.15 -0.55
CA GLY A 164 -11.56 -45.22 -1.74
C GLY A 164 -12.15 -44.64 -3.04
N MET A 165 -13.39 -44.98 -3.41
CA MET A 165 -14.01 -44.43 -4.63
C MET A 165 -14.34 -42.93 -4.50
N ARG A 166 -14.88 -42.50 -3.36
CA ARG A 166 -15.19 -41.08 -3.09
C ARG A 166 -13.92 -40.23 -3.03
N ARG A 167 -12.87 -40.74 -2.39
CA ARG A 167 -11.55 -40.12 -2.37
C ARG A 167 -11.01 -39.92 -3.77
N LYS A 168 -11.06 -40.96 -4.61
CA LYS A 168 -10.61 -40.87 -6.01
C LYS A 168 -11.40 -39.83 -6.81
N ARG A 169 -12.73 -39.79 -6.66
CA ARG A 169 -13.57 -38.76 -7.31
C ARG A 169 -13.23 -37.34 -6.84
N ALA A 170 -12.98 -37.14 -5.55
CA ALA A 170 -12.56 -35.86 -5.01
C ALA A 170 -11.17 -35.45 -5.54
N GLU A 171 -10.21 -36.38 -5.61
CA GLU A 171 -8.88 -36.16 -6.21
C GLU A 171 -8.99 -35.82 -7.71
N ASP A 172 -9.81 -36.54 -8.47
CA ASP A 172 -10.01 -36.31 -9.91
C ASP A 172 -10.71 -34.96 -10.17
N ALA A 173 -11.74 -34.62 -9.38
CA ALA A 173 -12.45 -33.34 -9.48
C ALA A 173 -11.54 -32.17 -9.11
N LEU A 174 -10.72 -32.33 -8.06
CA LEU A 174 -9.76 -31.31 -7.67
C LEU A 174 -8.68 -31.14 -8.75
N ALA A 175 -8.13 -32.22 -9.31
CA ALA A 175 -7.19 -32.14 -10.42
C ALA A 175 -7.76 -31.35 -11.61
N ALA A 176 -9.03 -31.60 -11.98
CA ALA A 176 -9.69 -30.86 -13.05
C ALA A 176 -9.84 -29.35 -12.75
N ILE A 177 -10.03 -28.97 -11.48
CA ILE A 177 -10.07 -27.57 -11.07
C ILE A 177 -8.69 -26.93 -11.13
N LEU A 178 -7.65 -27.66 -10.68
CA LEU A 178 -6.27 -27.17 -10.67
C LEU A 178 -5.71 -26.94 -12.07
N ASP A 179 -6.24 -27.65 -13.08
CA ASP A 179 -5.94 -27.45 -14.51
C ASP A 179 -6.59 -26.18 -15.10
N GLY A 180 -7.57 -25.58 -14.41
CA GLY A 180 -8.25 -24.36 -14.84
C GLY A 180 -7.48 -23.09 -14.50
N ASP A 181 -7.85 -21.98 -15.14
CA ASP A 181 -7.30 -20.65 -14.84
C ASP A 181 -8.01 -20.00 -13.63
N GLU A 182 -7.32 -19.09 -12.95
CA GLU A 182 -7.86 -18.23 -11.87
C GLU A 182 -8.40 -18.93 -10.61
N TRP A 183 -8.41 -20.27 -10.50
CA TRP A 183 -8.93 -20.95 -9.31
C TRP A 183 -8.15 -20.52 -8.04
N ALA A 184 -6.83 -20.31 -8.16
CA ALA A 184 -5.98 -19.86 -7.07
C ALA A 184 -6.38 -18.45 -6.61
N LEU A 185 -6.63 -17.54 -7.56
CA LEU A 185 -7.15 -16.21 -7.25
C LEU A 185 -8.50 -16.27 -6.54
N GLN A 186 -9.41 -17.14 -6.99
CA GLN A 186 -10.73 -17.32 -6.38
C GLN A 186 -10.63 -17.89 -4.97
N LEU A 187 -9.72 -18.84 -4.75
CA LEU A 187 -9.43 -19.40 -3.44
C LEU A 187 -8.95 -18.31 -2.48
N PHE A 188 -7.87 -17.60 -2.81
CA PHE A 188 -7.32 -16.58 -1.92
C PHE A 188 -8.27 -15.39 -1.73
N ALA A 189 -9.08 -15.06 -2.74
CA ALA A 189 -10.13 -14.06 -2.58
C ALA A 189 -11.24 -14.53 -1.62
N ARG A 190 -11.61 -15.82 -1.64
CA ARG A 190 -12.57 -16.37 -0.69
C ARG A 190 -12.05 -16.33 0.75
N LEU A 191 -10.78 -16.68 0.94
CA LEU A 191 -10.13 -16.65 2.25
C LEU A 191 -10.00 -15.21 2.78
N GLU A 192 -9.72 -14.23 1.92
CA GLU A 192 -9.54 -12.85 2.35
C GLU A 192 -10.87 -12.09 2.54
N PHE A 193 -11.84 -12.26 1.64
CA PHE A 193 -13.03 -11.39 1.57
C PHE A 193 -14.35 -12.09 1.92
N GLY A 194 -14.33 -13.40 2.16
CA GLY A 194 -15.53 -14.16 2.44
C GLY A 194 -16.51 -14.21 1.27
N VAL A 195 -17.78 -14.52 1.56
CA VAL A 195 -18.87 -14.61 0.56
C VAL A 195 -19.24 -13.23 -0.03
N ALA A 196 -19.10 -12.16 0.76
CA ALA A 196 -19.46 -10.79 0.36
C ALA A 196 -18.48 -10.16 -0.66
N GLY A 197 -17.35 -10.82 -0.94
CA GLY A 197 -16.24 -10.28 -1.72
C GLY A 197 -16.39 -10.24 -3.25
N ARG A 198 -17.57 -10.50 -3.84
CA ARG A 198 -17.73 -10.65 -5.30
C ARG A 198 -17.25 -9.41 -6.10
N ALA A 199 -17.48 -8.21 -5.59
CA ALA A 199 -16.99 -6.97 -6.21
C ALA A 199 -15.44 -6.90 -6.16
N GLY A 200 -14.84 -7.26 -5.01
CA GLY A 200 -13.39 -7.31 -4.85
C GLY A 200 -12.71 -8.34 -5.76
N LEU A 201 -13.35 -9.48 -6.00
CA LEU A 201 -12.85 -10.49 -6.93
C LEU A 201 -12.79 -9.98 -8.38
N SER A 202 -13.76 -9.17 -8.81
CA SER A 202 -13.76 -8.63 -10.17
C SER A 202 -12.60 -7.64 -10.42
N GLU A 203 -12.26 -6.83 -9.41
CA GLU A 203 -11.11 -5.92 -9.47
C GLU A 203 -9.79 -6.69 -9.42
N LEU A 204 -9.72 -7.72 -8.57
CA LEU A 204 -8.57 -8.63 -8.48
C LEU A 204 -8.30 -9.38 -9.78
N ARG A 205 -9.34 -9.89 -10.45
CA ARG A 205 -9.20 -10.55 -11.77
C ARG A 205 -8.55 -9.63 -12.80
N ARG A 206 -8.97 -8.37 -12.85
CA ARG A 206 -8.36 -7.39 -13.77
C ARG A 206 -6.89 -7.16 -13.46
N LEU A 207 -6.51 -7.05 -12.18
CA LEU A 207 -5.12 -6.88 -11.78
C LEU A 207 -4.29 -8.13 -12.09
N TYR A 208 -4.83 -9.31 -11.81
CA TYR A 208 -4.22 -10.60 -12.06
C TYR A 208 -3.94 -10.84 -13.54
N GLN A 209 -4.93 -10.62 -14.41
CA GLN A 209 -4.75 -10.73 -15.87
C GLN A 209 -3.70 -9.75 -16.39
N ARG A 210 -3.62 -8.54 -15.80
CA ARG A 210 -2.59 -7.55 -16.18
C ARG A 210 -1.20 -7.92 -15.69
N ALA A 211 -1.08 -8.49 -14.49
CA ALA A 211 0.17 -9.04 -13.96
C ALA A 211 0.74 -10.13 -14.89
N ALA A 212 -0.13 -10.97 -15.45
CA ALA A 212 0.27 -12.04 -16.37
C ALA A 212 0.68 -11.55 -17.77
N ALA A 213 0.29 -10.34 -18.19
CA ALA A 213 0.39 -9.93 -19.60
C ALA A 213 1.60 -9.04 -19.95
N ARG A 214 2.05 -8.16 -19.04
CA ARG A 214 3.11 -7.18 -19.35
C ARG A 214 3.84 -6.71 -18.10
N GLN A 215 5.14 -6.45 -18.22
CA GLN A 215 5.92 -5.79 -17.18
C GLN A 215 5.54 -4.31 -17.08
N LYS A 216 5.13 -3.90 -15.88
CA LYS A 216 4.73 -2.53 -15.58
C LYS A 216 5.77 -1.85 -14.70
N ARG A 217 5.77 -0.54 -14.80
CA ARG A 217 6.49 0.35 -13.88
C ARG A 217 5.83 0.35 -12.50
N LEU A 218 6.62 0.64 -11.47
CA LEU A 218 6.16 0.70 -10.09
C LEU A 218 5.10 1.80 -9.93
N THR A 219 5.31 2.94 -10.58
CA THR A 219 4.32 4.03 -10.65
C THR A 219 2.99 3.58 -11.28
N GLU A 220 3.03 2.80 -12.37
CA GLU A 220 1.83 2.26 -13.03
C GLU A 220 1.08 1.28 -12.12
N TRP A 221 1.80 0.46 -11.37
CA TRP A 221 1.18 -0.41 -10.37
C TRP A 221 0.52 0.39 -9.27
N PHE A 222 1.23 1.36 -8.69
CA PHE A 222 0.69 2.21 -7.64
C PHE A 222 -0.59 2.94 -8.10
N ASP A 223 -0.59 3.49 -9.31
CA ASP A 223 -1.74 4.18 -9.90
C ASP A 223 -3.01 3.29 -10.00
N GLU A 224 -2.83 1.98 -10.22
CA GLU A 224 -3.94 1.04 -10.22
C GLU A 224 -4.44 0.73 -8.81
N PHE A 225 -3.54 0.57 -7.84
CA PHE A 225 -3.92 0.22 -6.47
C PHE A 225 -4.48 1.39 -5.69
N ARG A 226 -4.02 2.62 -5.94
CA ARG A 226 -4.43 3.78 -5.14
C ARG A 226 -5.93 4.07 -5.22
N ARG A 227 -6.55 3.72 -6.36
CA ARG A 227 -7.98 3.89 -6.63
C ARG A 227 -8.87 2.82 -5.98
N LEU A 228 -8.28 1.76 -5.41
CA LEU A 228 -9.03 0.64 -4.86
C LEU A 228 -9.34 0.84 -3.38
N ARG A 229 -10.58 0.51 -2.99
CA ARG A 229 -10.91 0.31 -1.58
C ARG A 229 -10.20 -0.93 -1.05
N ASP A 230 -9.82 -0.95 0.22
CA ASP A 230 -9.09 -2.06 0.85
C ASP A 230 -7.83 -2.48 0.08
N ARG A 231 -7.14 -1.51 -0.55
CA ARG A 231 -6.00 -1.74 -1.47
C ARG A 231 -4.90 -2.63 -0.90
N ARG A 232 -4.54 -2.47 0.39
CA ARG A 232 -3.55 -3.31 1.06
C ARG A 232 -3.98 -4.79 1.10
N ARG A 233 -5.25 -5.05 1.43
CA ARG A 233 -5.80 -6.41 1.49
C ARG A 233 -5.81 -7.05 0.10
N LYS A 234 -6.32 -6.33 -0.90
CA LYS A 234 -6.33 -6.79 -2.30
C LYS A 234 -4.93 -7.09 -2.83
N LEU A 235 -3.97 -6.21 -2.57
CA LEU A 235 -2.58 -6.41 -2.97
C LEU A 235 -1.99 -7.67 -2.32
N LYS A 236 -2.21 -7.89 -1.02
CA LYS A 236 -1.80 -9.12 -0.32
C LYS A 236 -2.43 -10.37 -0.94
N THR A 237 -3.73 -10.33 -1.25
CA THR A 237 -4.42 -11.45 -1.93
C THR A 237 -3.81 -11.76 -3.29
N LEU A 238 -3.52 -10.72 -4.09
CA LEU A 238 -2.93 -10.88 -5.40
C LEU A 238 -1.53 -11.49 -5.31
N ILE A 239 -0.68 -10.99 -4.40
CA ILE A 239 0.66 -11.54 -4.15
C ILE A 239 0.57 -13.03 -3.75
N ARG A 240 -0.37 -13.40 -2.89
CA ARG A 240 -0.57 -14.81 -2.47
C ARG A 240 -0.95 -15.70 -3.65
N ALA A 241 -1.89 -15.27 -4.49
CA ALA A 241 -2.30 -16.02 -5.68
C ALA A 241 -1.13 -16.21 -6.66
N LEU A 242 -0.41 -15.14 -6.99
CA LEU A 242 0.73 -15.19 -7.92
C LEU A 242 1.90 -16.01 -7.34
N ALA A 243 2.21 -15.88 -6.05
CA ALA A 243 3.28 -16.64 -5.40
C ALA A 243 2.95 -18.13 -5.29
N PHE A 244 1.68 -18.46 -5.08
CA PHE A 244 1.20 -19.83 -5.12
C PHE A 244 1.39 -20.42 -6.53
N GLU A 245 1.00 -19.68 -7.56
CA GLU A 245 1.20 -20.10 -8.95
C GLU A 245 2.67 -20.27 -9.28
N LEU A 246 3.54 -19.31 -8.91
CA LEU A 246 4.98 -19.42 -9.11
C LEU A 246 5.54 -20.68 -8.45
N SER A 247 5.13 -20.98 -7.21
CA SER A 247 5.57 -22.19 -6.49
C SER A 247 5.12 -23.47 -7.18
N ALA A 248 3.97 -23.42 -7.86
CA ALA A 248 3.37 -24.55 -8.55
C ALA A 248 3.97 -24.84 -9.94
N GLN A 249 4.64 -23.88 -10.59
CA GLN A 249 5.13 -24.06 -11.98
C GLN A 249 6.50 -24.76 -12.08
N GLY A 250 7.16 -25.03 -10.94
CA GLY A 250 8.50 -25.62 -10.93
C GLY A 250 9.59 -24.66 -11.44
N PRO A 251 10.86 -25.13 -11.56
CA PRO A 251 12.02 -24.27 -11.85
C PRO A 251 12.06 -23.69 -13.27
N ALA A 252 11.11 -24.05 -14.14
CA ALA A 252 10.91 -23.40 -15.43
C ALA A 252 10.28 -22.03 -15.18
N MET A 253 11.13 -21.17 -14.64
CA MET A 253 10.84 -19.88 -14.04
C MET A 253 10.22 -18.96 -15.08
N ASP A 254 9.00 -18.47 -14.81
CA ASP A 254 8.59 -17.22 -15.42
C ASP A 254 9.22 -16.09 -14.60
N ALA A 255 10.45 -15.71 -14.95
CA ALA A 255 11.18 -14.59 -14.33
C ALA A 255 10.32 -13.31 -14.30
N HIS A 256 9.38 -13.18 -15.24
CA HIS A 256 8.37 -12.13 -15.25
C HIS A 256 7.46 -12.19 -14.02
N LEU A 257 6.88 -13.35 -13.69
CA LEU A 257 5.99 -13.50 -12.53
C LEU A 257 6.73 -13.20 -11.21
N ALA A 258 7.98 -13.64 -11.08
CA ALA A 258 8.81 -13.32 -9.93
C ALA A 258 9.09 -11.81 -9.81
N ALA A 259 9.40 -11.13 -10.93
CA ALA A 259 9.59 -9.69 -10.96
C ALA A 259 8.30 -8.94 -10.57
N VAL A 260 7.15 -9.35 -11.11
CA VAL A 260 5.85 -8.77 -10.75
C VAL A 260 5.57 -8.92 -9.25
N ILE A 261 5.80 -10.10 -8.67
CA ILE A 261 5.62 -10.30 -7.22
C ILE A 261 6.53 -9.36 -6.41
N THR A 262 7.78 -9.17 -6.85
CA THR A 262 8.71 -8.24 -6.21
C THR A 262 8.21 -6.79 -6.29
N ASP A 263 7.72 -6.34 -7.44
CA ASP A 263 7.16 -5.00 -7.60
C ASP A 263 5.92 -4.80 -6.72
N LEU A 264 5.01 -5.79 -6.70
CA LEU A 264 3.82 -5.76 -5.85
C LEU A 264 4.18 -5.73 -4.35
N LYS A 265 5.24 -6.45 -3.93
CA LYS A 265 5.76 -6.37 -2.55
C LYS A 265 6.31 -4.98 -2.26
N ARG A 266 7.05 -4.35 -3.18
CA ARG A 266 7.53 -2.97 -3.02
C ARG A 266 6.35 -2.00 -2.85
N ILE A 267 5.30 -2.10 -3.68
CA ILE A 267 4.08 -1.30 -3.51
C ILE A 267 3.46 -1.51 -2.12
N LEU A 268 3.44 -2.75 -1.63
CA LEU A 268 2.89 -3.03 -0.29
C LEU A 268 3.70 -2.32 0.80
N GLN A 269 5.02 -2.20 0.66
CA GLN A 269 5.87 -1.43 1.57
C GLN A 269 5.56 0.07 1.52
N PHE A 270 5.34 0.65 0.34
CA PHE A 270 4.90 2.05 0.22
C PHE A 270 3.55 2.29 0.89
N LEU A 271 2.60 1.36 0.75
CA LEU A 271 1.33 1.46 1.46
C LEU A 271 1.49 1.35 2.99
N GLY A 272 2.60 0.82 3.49
CA GLY A 272 2.94 0.81 4.91
C GLY A 272 3.21 2.19 5.50
N VAL A 273 3.63 3.17 4.69
CA VAL A 273 3.91 4.55 5.13
C VAL A 273 2.75 5.52 4.86
N GLU A 274 1.58 5.01 4.45
CA GLU A 274 0.38 5.80 4.13
C GLU A 274 -0.06 6.74 5.25
N ASP A 275 -0.06 6.26 6.49
CA ASP A 275 -0.47 7.07 7.64
C ASP A 275 0.53 8.21 7.92
N HIS A 276 1.82 7.99 7.62
CA HIS A 276 2.85 9.03 7.71
C HIS A 276 2.66 10.08 6.63
N CYS A 277 2.32 9.65 5.41
CA CYS A 277 2.02 10.56 4.31
C CYS A 277 0.76 11.37 4.57
N ALA A 278 -0.29 10.78 5.16
CA ALA A 278 -1.49 11.50 5.57
C ALA A 278 -1.16 12.60 6.59
N ARG A 279 -0.41 12.27 7.64
CA ARG A 279 0.04 13.26 8.64
C ARG A 279 0.91 14.36 8.03
N ALA A 280 1.81 13.99 7.11
CA ALA A 280 2.65 14.96 6.41
C ALA A 280 1.83 15.90 5.51
N ALA A 281 0.84 15.38 4.78
CA ALA A 281 -0.06 16.18 3.97
C ALA A 281 -0.89 17.15 4.83
N ASP A 282 -1.45 16.67 5.94
CA ASP A 282 -2.23 17.49 6.87
C ASP A 282 -1.37 18.61 7.49
N ALA A 283 -0.14 18.30 7.89
CA ALA A 283 0.80 19.27 8.45
C ALA A 283 1.28 20.31 7.42
N LEU A 284 1.50 19.87 6.17
CA LEU A 284 1.88 20.74 5.07
C LEU A 284 0.73 21.69 4.69
N ASN A 285 -0.52 21.18 4.71
CA ASN A 285 -1.74 21.90 4.35
C ASN A 285 -1.61 22.65 3.01
N ALA A 286 -0.90 22.06 2.04
CA ALA A 286 -0.71 22.64 0.72
C ALA A 286 -1.89 22.27 -0.20
N PRO A 287 -2.41 23.22 -1.01
CA PRO A 287 -3.49 22.94 -1.94
C PRO A 287 -3.12 21.84 -2.94
N GLY A 288 -3.97 20.80 -3.03
CA GLY A 288 -3.80 19.72 -4.00
C GLY A 288 -2.77 18.65 -3.61
N VAL A 289 -2.23 18.71 -2.39
CA VAL A 289 -1.35 17.65 -1.85
C VAL A 289 -2.10 16.86 -0.79
N ASP A 290 -2.38 15.60 -1.12
CA ASP A 290 -2.91 14.61 -0.18
C ASP A 290 -1.92 13.47 0.04
N ALA A 291 -2.29 12.50 0.88
CA ALA A 291 -1.46 11.34 1.17
C ALA A 291 -1.08 10.56 -0.11
N ASP A 292 -2.01 10.39 -1.05
CA ASP A 292 -1.78 9.62 -2.27
C ASP A 292 -0.82 10.35 -3.22
N VAL A 293 -0.88 11.68 -3.27
CA VAL A 293 0.09 12.51 -4.02
C VAL A 293 1.49 12.36 -3.44
N LEU A 294 1.63 12.35 -2.11
CA LEU A 294 2.92 12.13 -1.47
C LEU A 294 3.45 10.71 -1.71
N LEU A 295 2.60 9.68 -1.58
CA LEU A 295 3.00 8.30 -1.90
C LEU A 295 3.43 8.15 -3.36
N GLN A 296 2.65 8.70 -4.29
CA GLN A 296 2.98 8.69 -5.71
C GLN A 296 4.35 9.33 -5.94
N SER A 297 4.62 10.47 -5.30
CA SER A 297 5.90 11.16 -5.40
C SER A 297 7.06 10.34 -4.82
N LEU A 298 6.84 9.59 -3.73
CA LEU A 298 7.84 8.67 -3.16
C LEU A 298 8.15 7.52 -4.12
N VAL A 299 7.11 6.91 -4.70
CA VAL A 299 7.25 5.84 -5.70
C VAL A 299 8.02 6.35 -6.92
N GLU A 300 7.71 7.56 -7.40
CA GLU A 300 8.42 8.20 -8.50
C GLU A 300 9.90 8.43 -8.22
N CYS A 301 10.25 8.87 -7.01
CA CYS A 301 11.65 9.07 -6.59
C CYS A 301 12.43 7.76 -6.62
N VAL A 302 11.86 6.70 -6.06
CA VAL A 302 12.51 5.38 -5.95
C VAL A 302 12.57 4.65 -7.29
N GLU A 303 11.66 4.94 -8.21
CA GLU A 303 11.70 4.40 -9.57
C GLU A 303 12.70 5.13 -10.48
N GLN A 304 13.23 6.30 -10.09
CA GLN A 304 14.25 6.97 -10.89
C GLN A 304 15.61 6.27 -10.74
N SER A 305 16.19 5.86 -11.87
CA SER A 305 17.56 5.33 -11.93
C SER A 305 18.63 6.38 -11.61
N TRP A 306 18.34 7.66 -11.84
CA TRP A 306 19.22 8.77 -11.50
C TRP A 306 18.39 9.94 -10.97
N ILE A 307 18.56 10.26 -9.69
CA ILE A 307 17.91 11.39 -9.04
C ILE A 307 18.93 12.51 -8.82
N SER A 308 18.52 13.76 -9.00
CA SER A 308 19.35 14.94 -8.79
C SER A 308 18.52 16.07 -8.17
N ALA A 309 19.20 17.06 -7.59
CA ALA A 309 18.54 18.25 -7.06
C ALA A 309 17.72 19.00 -8.12
N GLY A 310 18.21 19.04 -9.37
CA GLY A 310 17.48 19.65 -10.49
C GLY A 310 16.20 18.89 -10.85
N TRP A 311 16.24 17.55 -10.86
CA TRP A 311 15.04 16.74 -11.06
C TRP A 311 14.02 16.97 -9.93
N LEU A 312 14.48 17.01 -8.68
CA LEU A 312 13.63 17.33 -7.53
C LEU A 312 13.03 18.72 -7.63
N ALA A 313 13.78 19.72 -8.09
CA ALA A 313 13.26 21.07 -8.28
C ALA A 313 12.13 21.12 -9.32
N GLU A 314 12.27 20.42 -10.45
CA GLU A 314 11.20 20.30 -11.45
C GLU A 314 9.95 19.63 -10.87
N ARG A 315 10.13 18.55 -10.10
CA ARG A 315 9.03 17.81 -9.47
C ARG A 315 8.33 18.61 -8.37
N THR A 316 9.09 19.28 -7.50
CA THR A 316 8.57 20.17 -6.46
C THR A 316 7.80 21.33 -7.10
N GLY A 317 8.33 21.95 -8.15
CA GLY A 317 7.64 23.03 -8.86
C GLY A 317 6.35 22.59 -9.57
N ALA A 318 6.31 21.35 -10.08
CA ALA A 318 5.11 20.77 -10.68
C ALA A 318 4.03 20.46 -9.63
N ALA A 319 4.42 19.95 -8.46
CA ALA A 319 3.51 19.62 -7.37
C ALA A 319 3.02 20.86 -6.60
N ILE A 320 3.92 21.82 -6.37
CA ILE A 320 3.69 23.01 -5.53
C ILE A 320 3.91 24.28 -6.35
N ARG A 321 2.80 24.93 -6.71
CA ARG A 321 2.82 26.21 -7.42
C ARG A 321 3.27 27.37 -6.55
N ASP A 322 2.85 27.38 -5.28
CA ASP A 322 3.13 28.46 -4.34
C ASP A 322 4.49 28.24 -3.64
N ASP A 323 5.40 29.15 -3.90
CA ASP A 323 6.76 29.23 -3.35
C ASP A 323 6.79 29.02 -1.81
N ALA A 324 5.78 29.52 -1.09
CA ALA A 324 5.70 29.44 0.38
C ALA A 324 5.60 28.00 0.94
N PHE A 325 5.26 27.02 0.08
CA PHE A 325 5.13 25.61 0.46
C PHE A 325 6.27 24.74 -0.09
N ARG A 326 7.11 25.24 -1.01
CA ARG A 326 8.10 24.39 -1.70
C ARG A 326 9.15 23.82 -0.77
N TYR A 327 9.70 24.64 0.12
CA TYR A 327 10.67 24.18 1.13
C TYR A 327 10.06 23.12 2.05
N ARG A 328 8.88 23.43 2.62
CA ARG A 328 8.17 22.51 3.53
C ARG A 328 7.78 21.19 2.85
N TYR A 329 7.36 21.23 1.58
CA TYR A 329 7.08 20.03 0.79
C TYR A 329 8.33 19.19 0.57
N ALA A 330 9.43 19.79 0.08
CA ALA A 330 10.68 19.08 -0.15
C ALA A 330 11.23 18.48 1.15
N LYS A 331 11.08 19.21 2.27
CA LYS A 331 11.49 18.73 3.59
C LYS A 331 10.64 17.56 4.06
N ALA A 332 9.31 17.64 3.94
CA ALA A 332 8.42 16.54 4.27
C ALA A 332 8.72 15.29 3.43
N MET A 333 8.95 15.45 2.12
CA MET A 333 9.35 14.36 1.23
C MET A 333 10.68 13.73 1.65
N GLN A 334 11.69 14.52 2.00
CA GLN A 334 12.96 14.02 2.51
C GLN A 334 12.78 13.18 3.79
N GLU A 335 11.96 13.66 4.74
CA GLU A 335 11.69 12.89 5.96
C GLU A 335 10.91 11.60 5.67
N LEU A 336 9.95 11.62 4.75
CA LEU A 336 9.23 10.42 4.33
C LEU A 336 10.16 9.39 3.66
N VAL A 337 11.14 9.82 2.85
CA VAL A 337 12.16 8.93 2.29
C VAL A 337 12.95 8.23 3.40
N LYS A 338 13.32 8.94 4.47
CA LYS A 338 14.05 8.32 5.59
C LYS A 338 13.26 7.20 6.27
N LEU A 339 11.92 7.28 6.27
CA LEU A 339 11.02 6.30 6.87
C LEU A 339 10.74 5.08 5.98
N LEU A 340 11.08 5.14 4.68
CA LEU A 340 10.85 4.00 3.79
C LEU A 340 11.71 2.79 4.20
N PRO A 341 11.13 1.56 4.22
CA PRO A 341 11.89 0.33 4.39
C PRO A 341 13.00 0.17 3.36
N VAL A 342 14.08 -0.53 3.73
CA VAL A 342 15.23 -0.78 2.83
C VAL A 342 14.79 -1.50 1.55
N ASP A 343 13.81 -2.41 1.64
CA ASP A 343 13.27 -3.16 0.51
C ASP A 343 12.53 -2.29 -0.52
N CYS A 344 12.23 -1.03 -0.23
CA CYS A 344 11.71 -0.10 -1.23
C CYS A 344 12.77 0.24 -2.28
N TYR A 345 14.04 0.29 -1.90
CA TYR A 345 15.14 0.74 -2.74
C TYR A 345 15.70 -0.40 -3.61
N GLU A 346 16.26 -0.04 -4.77
CA GLU A 346 16.90 -1.00 -5.68
C GLU A 346 18.20 -1.54 -5.11
N ASP A 347 18.98 -0.67 -4.45
CA ASP A 347 20.23 -1.03 -3.80
C ASP A 347 20.50 -0.14 -2.57
N ALA A 348 21.54 -0.51 -1.81
CA ALA A 348 21.92 0.17 -0.57
C ALA A 348 22.38 1.63 -0.78
N GLY A 349 22.87 1.99 -1.96
CA GLY A 349 23.33 3.34 -2.29
C GLY A 349 22.22 4.25 -2.81
N GLN A 350 21.13 3.69 -3.35
CA GLN A 350 20.03 4.48 -3.92
C GLN A 350 19.39 5.40 -2.87
N ARG A 351 19.19 4.92 -1.64
CA ARG A 351 18.64 5.74 -0.54
C ARG A 351 19.52 6.96 -0.27
N ASP A 352 20.83 6.76 -0.18
CA ASP A 352 21.78 7.84 0.10
C ASP A 352 21.83 8.84 -1.07
N ALA A 353 21.75 8.36 -2.31
CA ALA A 353 21.66 9.23 -3.49
C ALA A 353 20.38 10.08 -3.49
N ILE A 354 19.22 9.50 -3.16
CA ILE A 354 17.95 10.23 -3.02
C ILE A 354 18.06 11.27 -1.90
N LEU A 355 18.55 10.89 -0.72
CA LEU A 355 18.69 11.80 0.41
C LEU A 355 19.69 12.93 0.14
N GLY A 356 20.79 12.65 -0.56
CA GLY A 356 21.76 13.64 -1.01
C GLY A 356 21.14 14.64 -1.99
N ALA A 357 20.40 14.16 -2.98
CA ALA A 357 19.68 15.03 -3.92
C ALA A 357 18.66 15.94 -3.20
N PHE A 358 17.94 15.42 -2.19
CA PHE A 358 17.04 16.23 -1.37
C PHE A 358 17.78 17.28 -0.54
N ALA A 359 18.95 16.94 0.01
CA ALA A 359 19.76 17.89 0.78
C ALA A 359 20.24 19.07 -0.10
N GLU A 360 20.79 18.78 -1.27
CA GLU A 360 21.19 19.79 -2.26
C GLU A 360 19.99 20.63 -2.73
N HIS A 361 18.82 20.00 -2.96
CA HIS A 361 17.62 20.73 -3.35
C HIS A 361 17.11 21.67 -2.25
N LEU A 362 17.13 21.24 -0.99
CA LEU A 362 16.74 22.06 0.15
C LEU A 362 17.68 23.24 0.37
N GLU A 363 18.98 23.04 0.19
CA GLU A 363 19.98 24.12 0.23
C GLU A 363 19.68 25.16 -0.86
N ALA A 364 19.43 24.71 -2.10
CA ALA A 364 19.07 25.61 -3.19
C ALA A 364 17.76 26.39 -2.96
N LEU A 365 16.76 25.79 -2.30
CA LEU A 365 15.52 26.48 -1.92
C LEU A 365 15.78 27.52 -0.81
N ALA A 366 16.59 27.17 0.19
CA ALA A 366 16.98 28.09 1.27
C ALA A 366 17.78 29.30 0.73
N ASP A 367 18.71 29.07 -0.19
CA ASP A 367 19.49 30.12 -0.87
C ASP A 367 18.61 31.04 -1.73
N ALA A 368 17.50 30.50 -2.27
CA ALA A 368 16.48 31.28 -2.97
C ALA A 368 15.54 32.05 -2.02
N GLY A 369 15.68 31.89 -0.70
CA GLY A 369 14.86 32.56 0.31
C GLY A 369 13.48 31.93 0.52
N LEU A 370 13.33 30.64 0.25
CA LEU A 370 12.07 29.87 0.36
C LEU A 370 11.97 29.00 1.61
#